data_AF-A0A1H8BWL9-F1
#
_entry.id   AF-A0A1H8BWL9-F1
#
_cell.length_a   1.000
_cell.length_b   1.000
_cell.length_c   1.000
_cell.angle_alpha   90.00
_cell.angle_beta   90.00
_cell.angle_gamma   90.00
#
_symmetry.space_group_name_H-M   'P 1'
#
loop_
_entity.id
_entity.type
_entity.pdbx_description
1 polymer ?
#
loop_
_entity_poly.entity_id
_entity_poly.type
_entity_poly.pdbx_seq_one_letter_code
_entity_poly.pdbx_strand_id
1 'polypeptide(L)'
;MTTTPTTTASRRTTAVLDDLATAGPLALHRGPVRPLAARALQEAFDPADPYAAIAAARRLADGPLEHALAEVADRRMLHEPTGRRIPLQELPSRTTRALTRTHRLDPAQADALAFALRAAFAWPSIVGTPDAPFALKTELPAGFTPFATPEEIAASQALAGPDGLNTSYMISQMKGGMSVDCGVGCPLECAYCYRREGDTADGYFGDWEPKGFLTAEEVIARLMAHPWFTPHVTPLGLHMSTSEAFLPVLWSRTWGMLQLLDQLGLTNRVSCITKFTLGEEQIAQLESLTNVDLDIQVCYAAMPEAIEPPNRERRLNFLRRVLTSDRLNVLAYYRPIAEGINTTDAHLRHVWETYRQAGARTVVLGGLKFGDDHVDSFMSYGLPLPTGSFTPGKKLLTADTERRIMAMFEQVYADVPSELRPAVLKRSSCGRSVERGSHIPDYNGHHDLPGTNCRLRCPAAQHQVCASTTTALPDEETVRHLLARLGRPDAPVDITPSTVVVHAPLSQFERTFLRQNLLHPVHTPTQAAALLAGRLN
;
A
#
# COMPACT_ATOMS: atom_id res chain seq x y z
N MET A 1 -35.87 17.86 8.78
CA MET A 1 -35.65 17.53 10.21
C MET A 1 -35.67 16.02 10.34
N THR A 2 -34.54 15.40 10.06
CA THR A 2 -34.30 13.97 10.24
C THR A 2 -33.84 13.76 11.68
N THR A 3 -34.62 13.01 12.46
CA THR A 3 -34.30 12.65 13.85
C THR A 3 -33.06 11.77 13.88
N THR A 4 -32.01 12.27 14.53
CA THR A 4 -30.73 11.60 14.74
C THR A 4 -30.92 10.32 15.56
N PRO A 5 -30.45 9.13 15.11
CA PRO A 5 -30.56 7.87 15.85
C PRO A 5 -29.59 7.77 17.06
N THR A 6 -28.89 8.84 17.42
CA THR A 6 -27.67 8.81 18.26
C THR A 6 -27.92 8.56 19.75
N THR A 7 -29.10 8.87 20.29
CA THR A 7 -29.32 8.85 21.75
C THR A 7 -29.42 7.46 22.37
N THR A 8 -29.90 6.46 21.64
CA THR A 8 -30.15 5.11 22.19
C THR A 8 -28.89 4.24 22.15
N ALA A 9 -28.10 4.35 21.08
CA ALA A 9 -26.82 3.65 20.94
C ALA A 9 -25.80 4.14 21.99
N SER A 10 -25.65 5.47 22.14
CA SER A 10 -24.75 6.08 23.13
C SER A 10 -25.04 5.64 24.57
N ARG A 11 -26.33 5.52 24.94
CA ARG A 11 -26.73 5.04 26.28
C ARG A 11 -26.37 3.57 26.51
N ARG A 12 -26.52 2.72 25.48
CA ARG A 12 -26.20 1.29 25.57
C ARG A 12 -24.70 1.05 25.72
N THR A 13 -23.89 1.75 24.92
CA THR A 13 -22.42 1.66 25.00
C THR A 13 -21.91 2.13 26.36
N THR A 14 -22.50 3.18 26.93
CA THR A 14 -22.14 3.68 28.27
C THR A 14 -22.36 2.62 29.35
N ALA A 15 -23.51 1.93 29.33
CA ALA A 15 -23.81 0.88 30.31
C ALA A 15 -22.85 -0.32 30.20
N VAL A 16 -22.51 -0.76 28.98
CA VAL A 16 -21.54 -1.85 28.79
C VAL A 16 -20.15 -1.45 29.28
N LEU A 17 -19.72 -0.20 29.05
CA LEU A 17 -18.44 0.30 29.57
C LEU A 17 -18.43 0.37 31.10
N ASP A 18 -19.56 0.73 31.74
CA ASP A 18 -19.68 0.73 33.20
C ASP A 18 -19.63 -0.68 33.78
N ASP A 19 -20.29 -1.66 33.14
CA ASP A 19 -20.22 -3.08 33.51
C ASP A 19 -18.79 -3.61 33.38
N LEU A 20 -18.10 -3.28 32.29
CA LEU A 20 -16.70 -3.66 32.06
C LEU A 20 -15.74 -3.00 33.05
N ALA A 21 -15.95 -1.73 33.39
CA ALA A 21 -15.16 -1.03 34.40
C ALA A 21 -15.33 -1.68 35.79
N THR A 22 -16.53 -2.18 36.08
CA THR A 22 -16.82 -2.92 37.33
C THR A 22 -16.14 -4.30 37.36
N ALA A 23 -15.93 -4.93 36.19
CA ALA A 23 -15.13 -6.16 36.06
C ALA A 23 -13.61 -5.94 36.27
N GLY A 24 -13.18 -4.67 36.35
CA GLY A 24 -11.81 -4.25 36.69
C GLY A 24 -10.95 -3.82 35.49
N PRO A 25 -9.75 -3.25 35.76
CA PRO A 25 -8.85 -2.63 34.77
C PRO A 25 -8.24 -3.63 33.77
N LEU A 26 -8.56 -4.93 33.90
CA LEU A 26 -8.05 -6.00 33.06
C LEU A 26 -8.86 -6.21 31.77
N ALA A 27 -9.94 -5.44 31.55
CA ALA A 27 -10.80 -5.60 30.36
C ALA A 27 -10.05 -5.39 29.03
N LEU A 28 -8.99 -4.58 29.02
CA LEU A 28 -8.14 -4.36 27.84
C LEU A 28 -7.03 -5.42 27.66
N HIS A 29 -6.73 -6.18 28.72
CA HIS A 29 -5.67 -7.18 28.72
C HIS A 29 -6.14 -8.47 28.02
N ARG A 30 -5.19 -9.32 27.59
CA ARG A 30 -5.52 -10.63 27.01
C ARG A 30 -6.37 -11.44 28.01
N GLY A 31 -7.53 -11.89 27.56
CA GLY A 31 -8.45 -12.65 28.39
C GLY A 31 -9.85 -12.76 27.76
N PRO A 32 -10.76 -13.50 28.42
CA PRO A 32 -12.10 -13.79 27.89
C PRO A 32 -13.01 -12.55 27.76
N VAL A 33 -12.70 -11.47 28.48
CA VAL A 33 -13.48 -10.23 28.48
C VAL A 33 -13.07 -9.28 27.34
N ARG A 34 -11.85 -9.42 26.81
CA ARG A 34 -11.31 -8.51 25.78
C ARG A 34 -12.17 -8.40 24.52
N PRO A 35 -12.83 -9.47 24.01
CA PRO A 35 -13.77 -9.33 22.90
C PRO A 35 -14.98 -8.42 23.20
N LEU A 36 -15.46 -8.40 24.45
CA LEU A 36 -16.53 -7.48 24.87
C LEU A 36 -16.03 -6.05 24.93
N ALA A 37 -14.81 -5.84 25.46
CA ALA A 37 -14.15 -4.54 25.43
C ALA A 37 -13.96 -4.05 23.99
N ALA A 38 -13.50 -4.90 23.06
CA ALA A 38 -13.36 -4.55 21.65
C ALA A 38 -14.67 -4.01 21.05
N ARG A 39 -15.80 -4.71 21.29
CA ARG A 39 -17.12 -4.26 20.83
C ARG A 39 -17.52 -2.92 21.44
N ALA A 40 -17.34 -2.73 22.74
CA ALA A 40 -17.66 -1.48 23.40
C ALA A 40 -16.82 -0.29 22.88
N LEU A 41 -15.52 -0.51 22.63
CA LEU A 41 -14.63 0.50 22.04
C LEU A 41 -15.01 0.82 20.60
N GLN A 42 -15.41 -0.19 19.82
CA GLN A 42 -15.90 -0.02 18.44
C GLN A 42 -17.20 0.77 18.39
N GLU A 43 -18.14 0.53 19.32
CA GLU A 43 -19.36 1.33 19.42
C GLU A 43 -19.09 2.79 19.80
N ALA A 44 -18.00 3.06 20.52
CA ALA A 44 -17.55 4.40 20.86
C ALA A 44 -16.69 5.07 19.77
N PHE A 45 -16.29 4.33 18.72
CA PHE A 45 -15.46 4.86 17.65
C PHE A 45 -16.27 5.79 16.73
N ASP A 46 -15.70 6.97 16.48
CA ASP A 46 -16.17 7.92 15.49
C ASP A 46 -15.04 8.14 14.46
N PRO A 47 -15.26 7.87 13.15
CA PRO A 47 -14.29 8.18 12.11
C PRO A 47 -13.83 9.65 12.08
N ALA A 48 -14.69 10.58 12.49
CA ALA A 48 -14.37 12.00 12.58
C ALA A 48 -13.59 12.36 13.87
N ASP A 49 -13.72 11.55 14.93
CA ASP A 49 -12.99 11.71 16.19
C ASP A 49 -12.53 10.36 16.77
N PRO A 50 -11.39 9.81 16.29
CA PRO A 50 -10.88 8.52 16.77
C PRO A 50 -10.52 8.52 18.27
N TYR A 51 -10.45 9.69 18.92
CA TYR A 51 -10.13 9.80 20.35
C TYR A 51 -11.31 9.45 21.24
N ALA A 52 -12.54 9.39 20.74
CA ALA A 52 -13.69 8.90 21.48
C ALA A 52 -13.48 7.44 21.96
N ALA A 53 -12.93 6.59 21.08
CA ALA A 53 -12.54 5.22 21.43
C ALA A 53 -11.40 5.18 22.47
N ILE A 54 -10.45 6.13 22.40
CA ILE A 54 -9.36 6.23 23.38
C ILE A 54 -9.89 6.66 24.76
N ALA A 55 -10.82 7.61 24.80
CA ALA A 55 -11.48 8.03 26.02
C ALA A 55 -12.29 6.89 26.65
N ALA A 56 -12.98 6.08 25.84
CA ALA A 56 -13.65 4.88 26.30
C ALA A 56 -12.65 3.84 26.86
N ALA A 57 -11.53 3.61 26.18
CA ALA A 57 -10.49 2.69 26.65
C ALA A 57 -9.87 3.16 27.97
N ARG A 58 -9.68 4.46 28.15
CA ARG A 58 -9.16 5.04 29.39
C ARG A 58 -10.02 4.68 30.60
N ARG A 59 -11.35 4.62 30.46
CA ARG A 59 -12.27 4.18 31.54
C ARG A 59 -12.08 2.74 31.97
N LEU A 60 -11.44 1.93 31.12
CA LEU A 60 -11.17 0.50 31.34
C LEU A 60 -9.71 0.24 31.77
N ALA A 61 -8.94 1.28 32.06
CA ALA A 61 -7.54 1.21 32.41
C ALA A 61 -7.28 1.91 33.76
N ASP A 62 -6.18 1.55 34.41
CA ASP A 62 -5.69 2.21 35.61
C ASP A 62 -4.18 2.47 35.53
N GLY A 63 -3.69 3.26 36.51
CA GLY A 63 -2.26 3.46 36.75
C GLY A 63 -1.48 3.93 35.49
N PRO A 64 -0.33 3.31 35.18
CA PRO A 64 0.48 3.70 34.02
C PRO A 64 -0.24 3.61 32.67
N LEU A 65 -1.14 2.63 32.49
CA LEU A 65 -1.88 2.47 31.23
C LEU A 65 -2.90 3.59 31.03
N GLU A 66 -3.61 3.98 32.09
CA GLU A 66 -4.53 5.12 32.04
C GLU A 66 -3.80 6.42 31.66
N HIS A 67 -2.65 6.69 32.28
CA HIS A 67 -1.84 7.87 31.97
C HIS A 67 -1.34 7.87 30.51
N ALA A 68 -0.94 6.71 29.99
CA ALA A 68 -0.54 6.59 28.59
C ALA A 68 -1.70 6.89 27.63
N LEU A 69 -2.92 6.40 27.93
CA LEU A 69 -4.11 6.67 27.12
C LEU A 69 -4.57 8.14 27.23
N ALA A 70 -4.44 8.75 28.42
CA ALA A 70 -4.68 10.18 28.60
C ALA A 70 -3.73 11.01 27.73
N GLU A 71 -2.43 10.69 27.74
CA GLU A 71 -1.45 11.39 26.90
C GLU A 71 -1.75 11.26 25.40
N VAL A 72 -2.22 10.10 24.94
CA VAL A 72 -2.64 9.91 23.53
C VAL A 72 -3.72 10.91 23.14
N ALA A 73 -4.73 11.09 23.99
CA ALA A 73 -5.83 12.03 23.75
C ALA A 73 -5.36 13.48 23.87
N ASP A 74 -4.69 13.84 24.96
CA ASP A 74 -4.27 15.20 25.28
C ASP A 74 -3.30 15.77 24.23
N ARG A 75 -2.38 14.93 23.73
CA ARG A 75 -1.39 15.31 22.72
C ARG A 75 -1.80 14.97 21.30
N ARG A 76 -3.03 14.46 21.11
CA ARG A 76 -3.54 13.99 19.82
C ARG A 76 -2.56 13.07 19.08
N MET A 77 -2.01 12.05 19.74
CA MET A 77 -0.96 11.18 19.17
C MET A 77 -1.39 10.18 18.07
N LEU A 78 -2.66 10.18 17.65
CA LEU A 78 -3.13 9.47 16.45
C LEU A 78 -3.04 10.31 15.17
N HIS A 79 -2.64 11.58 15.28
CA HIS A 79 -2.44 12.48 14.15
C HIS A 79 -1.01 13.04 14.16
N GLU A 80 -0.50 13.32 12.98
CA GLU A 80 0.71 14.11 12.77
C GLU A 80 0.46 15.59 13.09
N PRO A 81 1.50 16.41 13.29
CA PRO A 81 1.34 17.86 13.45
C PRO A 81 0.63 18.54 12.28
N THR A 82 0.71 17.95 11.08
CA THR A 82 -0.03 18.39 9.88
C THR A 82 -1.54 18.15 10.00
N GLY A 83 -2.00 17.44 11.03
CA GLY A 83 -3.39 17.02 11.19
C GLY A 83 -3.75 15.76 10.40
N ARG A 84 -2.81 15.16 9.66
CA ARG A 84 -3.04 13.87 9.01
C ARG A 84 -3.11 12.74 10.03
N ARG A 85 -3.98 11.78 9.81
CA ARG A 85 -4.06 10.57 10.64
C ARG A 85 -2.84 9.69 10.40
N ILE A 86 -2.23 9.21 11.47
CA ILE A 86 -1.11 8.27 11.37
C ILE A 86 -1.65 6.92 10.86
N PRO A 87 -1.04 6.30 9.85
CA PRO A 87 -1.45 4.97 9.41
C PRO A 87 -1.39 3.94 10.52
N LEU A 88 -2.37 3.05 10.60
CA LEU A 88 -2.44 1.96 11.59
C LEU A 88 -1.09 1.23 11.76
N GLN A 89 -0.44 0.91 10.64
CA GLN A 89 0.80 0.14 10.63
C GLN A 89 2.01 0.91 11.20
N GLU A 90 1.90 2.23 11.41
CA GLU A 90 2.91 3.08 12.02
C GLU A 90 2.70 3.32 13.52
N LEU A 91 1.55 2.90 14.09
CA LEU A 91 1.29 3.04 15.53
C LEU A 91 2.43 2.45 16.41
N PRO A 92 3.00 1.26 16.11
CA PRO A 92 4.03 0.69 16.96
C PRO A 92 5.27 1.59 17.06
N SER A 93 5.72 2.16 15.93
CA SER A 93 6.94 2.95 15.86
C SER A 93 6.73 4.40 16.28
N ARG A 94 5.57 5.00 15.98
CA ARG A 94 5.29 6.41 16.28
C ARG A 94 4.68 6.66 17.66
N THR A 95 3.88 5.72 18.18
CA THR A 95 3.05 5.95 19.37
C THR A 95 3.35 4.93 20.45
N THR A 96 3.08 3.64 20.20
CA THR A 96 3.13 2.59 21.24
C THR A 96 4.50 2.49 21.90
N ARG A 97 5.59 2.35 21.14
CA ARG A 97 6.96 2.22 21.72
C ARG A 97 7.37 3.43 22.55
N ALA A 98 7.00 4.64 22.12
CA ALA A 98 7.34 5.86 22.84
C ALA A 98 6.61 5.92 24.19
N LEU A 99 5.32 5.61 24.21
CA LEU A 99 4.50 5.60 25.42
C LEU A 99 4.88 4.47 26.37
N THR A 100 5.14 3.26 25.85
CA THR A 100 5.65 2.13 26.66
C THR A 100 6.90 2.52 27.42
N ARG A 101 7.83 3.23 26.77
CA ARG A 101 9.07 3.71 27.42
C ARG A 101 8.80 4.81 28.43
N THR A 102 8.00 5.81 28.05
CA THR A 102 7.74 7.02 28.86
C THR A 102 6.99 6.68 30.14
N HIS A 103 5.97 5.83 30.04
CA HIS A 103 5.14 5.39 31.17
C HIS A 103 5.63 4.11 31.84
N ARG A 104 6.76 3.54 31.36
CA ARG A 104 7.35 2.29 31.87
C ARG A 104 6.34 1.14 31.92
N LEU A 105 5.54 1.00 30.87
CA LEU A 105 4.53 -0.04 30.77
C LEU A 105 5.20 -1.42 30.75
N ASP A 106 4.67 -2.35 31.54
CA ASP A 106 5.07 -3.74 31.45
C ASP A 106 4.58 -4.37 30.11
N PRO A 107 5.02 -5.60 29.76
CA PRO A 107 4.60 -6.23 28.50
C PRO A 107 3.08 -6.41 28.35
N ALA A 108 2.34 -6.66 29.43
CA ALA A 108 0.89 -6.83 29.38
C ALA A 108 0.18 -5.49 29.18
N GLN A 109 0.63 -4.44 29.85
CA GLN A 109 0.15 -3.07 29.67
C GLN A 109 0.50 -2.53 28.27
N ALA A 110 1.67 -2.86 27.72
CA ALA A 110 2.03 -2.48 26.36
C ALA A 110 1.14 -3.16 25.31
N ASP A 111 0.78 -4.43 25.49
CA ASP A 111 -0.20 -5.14 24.63
C ASP A 111 -1.61 -4.54 24.77
N ALA A 112 -2.03 -4.18 25.98
CA ALA A 112 -3.31 -3.51 26.24
C ALA A 112 -3.35 -2.08 25.64
N LEU A 113 -2.25 -1.32 25.69
CA LEU A 113 -2.13 -0.03 25.00
C LEU A 113 -2.26 -0.24 23.48
N ALA A 114 -1.50 -1.18 22.91
CA ALA A 114 -1.56 -1.46 21.48
C ALA A 114 -2.97 -1.84 21.03
N PHE A 115 -3.67 -2.66 21.81
CA PHE A 115 -5.08 -3.01 21.61
C PHE A 115 -6.00 -1.79 21.59
N ALA A 116 -5.94 -0.95 22.61
CA ALA A 116 -6.79 0.23 22.71
C ALA A 116 -6.57 1.20 21.53
N LEU A 117 -5.30 1.39 21.12
CA LEU A 117 -4.98 2.22 19.96
C LEU A 117 -5.49 1.63 18.65
N ARG A 118 -5.41 0.31 18.49
CA ARG A 118 -5.96 -0.40 17.32
C ARG A 118 -7.49 -0.31 17.24
N ALA A 119 -8.17 -0.25 18.38
CA ALA A 119 -9.63 -0.19 18.42
C ALA A 119 -10.15 1.13 17.87
N ALA A 120 -9.34 2.20 17.95
CA ALA A 120 -9.62 3.48 17.30
C ALA A 120 -9.57 3.42 15.77
N PHE A 121 -9.25 2.28 15.15
CA PHE A 121 -9.27 2.05 13.70
C PHE A 121 -10.24 0.92 13.30
N ALA A 122 -10.96 0.34 14.26
CA ALA A 122 -11.78 -0.82 14.00
C ALA A 122 -13.16 -0.41 13.47
N TRP A 123 -13.63 -1.17 12.49
CA TRP A 123 -14.96 -1.04 11.92
C TRP A 123 -15.84 -2.19 12.38
N PRO A 124 -17.06 -1.93 12.89
CA PRO A 124 -18.02 -2.98 13.18
C PRO A 124 -18.28 -3.82 11.93
N SER A 125 -18.25 -5.15 12.09
CA SER A 125 -18.63 -6.14 11.07
C SER A 125 -17.74 -6.20 9.81
N ILE A 126 -16.69 -5.38 9.70
CA ILE A 126 -15.73 -5.45 8.59
C ILE A 126 -14.57 -6.38 8.94
N VAL A 127 -14.27 -7.31 8.04
CA VAL A 127 -13.18 -8.28 8.19
C VAL A 127 -11.81 -7.68 8.07
N GLY A 128 -10.91 -8.20 8.90
CA GLY A 128 -9.54 -7.76 8.93
C GLY A 128 -9.40 -6.40 9.59
N THR A 129 -10.35 -6.01 10.44
CA THR A 129 -10.12 -4.89 11.34
C THR A 129 -9.13 -5.27 12.42
N PRO A 130 -8.40 -4.31 13.00
CA PRO A 130 -7.22 -4.60 13.82
C PRO A 130 -7.49 -5.41 15.10
N ASP A 131 -8.72 -5.39 15.61
CA ASP A 131 -9.13 -6.09 16.85
C ASP A 131 -10.29 -7.07 16.68
N ALA A 132 -10.82 -7.18 15.47
CA ALA A 132 -11.57 -8.36 15.04
C ALA A 132 -10.86 -9.00 13.85
N PRO A 133 -9.56 -9.35 13.99
CA PRO A 133 -8.86 -10.02 12.91
C PRO A 133 -9.53 -11.36 12.62
N PHE A 134 -10.37 -11.91 13.53
CA PHE A 134 -11.05 -13.20 13.41
C PHE A 134 -12.47 -13.14 12.84
N ALA A 135 -13.07 -11.95 12.73
CA ALA A 135 -14.39 -11.83 12.12
C ALA A 135 -14.25 -12.22 10.65
N LEU A 136 -15.03 -13.21 10.20
CA LEU A 136 -15.29 -13.43 8.77
C LEU A 136 -16.26 -12.36 8.27
N LYS A 137 -16.45 -12.20 6.95
CA LYS A 137 -17.30 -11.14 6.36
C LYS A 137 -18.72 -11.64 6.52
N THR A 138 -19.16 -11.77 7.76
CA THR A 138 -20.44 -12.37 8.08
C THR A 138 -21.53 -11.32 7.91
N GLU A 139 -21.20 -10.04 8.13
CA GLU A 139 -22.11 -8.92 7.95
C GLU A 139 -21.33 -7.74 7.35
N LEU A 140 -21.59 -7.36 6.11
CA LEU A 140 -21.04 -6.09 5.62
C LEU A 140 -21.83 -4.93 6.26
N PRO A 141 -21.32 -3.67 6.25
CA PRO A 141 -22.12 -2.53 6.70
C PRO A 141 -23.45 -2.49 5.93
N ALA A 142 -24.48 -1.88 6.53
CA ALA A 142 -25.79 -1.80 5.89
C ALA A 142 -25.67 -1.21 4.46
N GLY A 143 -26.14 -1.96 3.45
CA GLY A 143 -26.07 -1.59 2.04
C GLY A 143 -24.95 -2.25 1.21
N PHE A 144 -24.10 -3.09 1.80
CA PHE A 144 -23.05 -3.81 1.08
C PHE A 144 -23.35 -5.31 1.01
N THR A 145 -23.15 -5.95 -0.16
CA THR A 145 -23.33 -7.40 -0.39
C THR A 145 -22.09 -7.96 -1.10
N PRO A 146 -21.55 -9.14 -0.72
CA PRO A 146 -20.43 -9.74 -1.46
C PRO A 146 -20.81 -10.01 -2.91
N PHE A 147 -20.03 -9.50 -3.87
CA PHE A 147 -20.31 -9.67 -5.29
C PHE A 147 -19.88 -11.05 -5.84
N ALA A 148 -18.96 -11.74 -5.15
CA ALA A 148 -18.43 -13.06 -5.53
C ALA A 148 -17.79 -13.75 -4.31
N THR A 149 -17.67 -15.08 -4.34
CA THR A 149 -16.96 -15.86 -3.31
C THR A 149 -15.43 -15.74 -3.46
N PRO A 150 -14.63 -16.05 -2.42
CA PRO A 150 -13.17 -16.11 -2.55
C PRO A 150 -12.70 -17.04 -3.67
N GLU A 151 -13.36 -18.18 -3.86
CA GLU A 151 -13.05 -19.15 -4.91
C GLU A 151 -13.33 -18.59 -6.31
N GLU A 152 -14.45 -17.90 -6.50
CA GLU A 152 -14.81 -17.24 -7.77
C GLU A 152 -13.82 -16.12 -8.13
N ILE A 153 -13.43 -15.31 -7.14
CA ILE A 153 -12.41 -14.26 -7.32
C ILE A 153 -11.07 -14.88 -7.68
N ALA A 154 -10.65 -15.93 -6.96
CA ALA A 154 -9.39 -16.61 -7.23
C ALA A 154 -9.37 -17.24 -8.64
N ALA A 155 -10.48 -17.86 -9.06
CA ALA A 155 -10.64 -18.44 -10.39
C ALA A 155 -10.58 -17.37 -11.49
N SER A 156 -11.32 -16.27 -11.32
CA SER A 156 -11.31 -15.13 -12.27
C SER A 156 -9.93 -14.49 -12.37
N GLN A 157 -9.24 -14.29 -11.23
CA GLN A 157 -7.90 -13.72 -11.20
C GLN A 157 -6.85 -14.68 -11.80
N ALA A 158 -7.02 -15.99 -11.65
CA ALA A 158 -6.15 -16.99 -12.27
C ALA A 158 -6.28 -16.98 -13.80
N LEU A 159 -7.51 -16.80 -14.33
CA LEU A 159 -7.79 -16.64 -15.76
C LEU A 159 -7.16 -15.36 -16.32
N ALA A 160 -7.27 -14.24 -15.60
CA ALA A 160 -6.68 -12.96 -16.00
C ALA A 160 -5.13 -12.99 -15.99
N GLY A 161 -4.52 -13.83 -15.15
CA GLY A 161 -3.08 -13.91 -15.02
C GLY A 161 -2.45 -12.74 -14.24
N PRO A 162 -1.11 -12.66 -14.15
CA PRO A 162 -0.38 -11.78 -13.25
C PRO A 162 -0.55 -10.27 -13.52
N ASP A 163 -0.95 -9.90 -14.73
CA ASP A 163 -1.10 -8.53 -15.20
C ASP A 163 -2.50 -8.26 -15.81
N GLY A 164 -3.37 -9.28 -15.83
CA GLY A 164 -4.74 -9.15 -16.36
C GLY A 164 -5.67 -8.46 -15.37
N LEU A 165 -6.71 -7.85 -15.93
CA LEU A 165 -7.79 -7.24 -15.17
C LEU A 165 -8.74 -8.36 -14.71
N ASN A 166 -9.09 -8.37 -13.43
CA ASN A 166 -10.26 -9.12 -12.99
C ASN A 166 -11.51 -8.37 -13.48
N THR A 167 -11.95 -8.66 -14.71
CA THR A 167 -13.08 -8.00 -15.35
C THR A 167 -14.42 -8.27 -14.67
N SER A 168 -14.51 -9.35 -13.88
CA SER A 168 -15.73 -9.69 -13.14
C SER A 168 -15.95 -8.79 -11.92
N TYR A 169 -14.87 -8.45 -11.21
CA TYR A 169 -14.96 -7.70 -9.96
C TYR A 169 -14.47 -6.25 -10.10
N MET A 170 -13.62 -5.94 -11.07
CA MET A 170 -12.95 -4.63 -11.28
C MET A 170 -12.12 -4.13 -10.08
N ILE A 171 -11.89 -5.01 -9.11
CA ILE A 171 -10.87 -4.88 -8.08
C ILE A 171 -9.96 -6.09 -8.26
N SER A 172 -8.70 -5.85 -8.61
CA SER A 172 -7.76 -6.92 -8.95
C SER A 172 -6.67 -7.05 -7.90
N GLN A 173 -6.43 -8.26 -7.40
CA GLN A 173 -5.24 -8.49 -6.58
C GLN A 173 -4.01 -8.45 -7.49
N MET A 174 -3.07 -7.58 -7.19
CA MET A 174 -1.82 -7.40 -7.91
C MET A 174 -0.62 -7.81 -7.04
N LYS A 175 0.56 -7.92 -7.65
CA LYS A 175 1.82 -8.25 -6.93
C LYS A 175 2.20 -7.25 -5.84
N GLY A 176 1.65 -6.03 -5.86
CA GLY A 176 2.01 -4.94 -4.96
C GLY A 176 0.87 -4.39 -4.10
N GLY A 177 -0.32 -5.01 -4.14
CA GLY A 177 -1.55 -4.50 -3.51
C GLY A 177 -2.78 -4.87 -4.32
N MET A 178 -3.89 -4.19 -4.10
CA MET A 178 -5.09 -4.31 -4.93
C MET A 178 -5.20 -3.11 -5.86
N SER A 179 -5.54 -3.33 -7.13
CA SER A 179 -5.94 -2.26 -8.04
C SER A 179 -7.41 -1.95 -7.84
N VAL A 180 -7.74 -0.67 -7.70
CA VAL A 180 -9.11 -0.15 -7.71
C VAL A 180 -9.28 0.65 -9.00
N ASP A 181 -10.15 0.15 -9.87
CA ASP A 181 -10.27 0.60 -11.24
C ASP A 181 -11.73 1.06 -11.48
N CYS A 182 -11.91 2.30 -11.94
CA CYS A 182 -13.24 2.85 -12.24
C CYS A 182 -13.41 3.31 -13.69
N GLY A 183 -12.35 3.16 -14.49
CA GLY A 183 -12.34 3.51 -15.90
C GLY A 183 -11.21 2.82 -16.61
N VAL A 184 -11.25 2.81 -17.94
CA VAL A 184 -10.28 2.17 -18.81
C VAL A 184 -9.93 3.18 -19.90
N GLY A 185 -8.73 3.13 -20.43
CA GLY A 185 -8.26 3.95 -21.56
C GLY A 185 -7.08 4.80 -21.15
N CYS A 186 -6.21 5.15 -22.09
CA CYS A 186 -5.15 6.11 -21.83
C CYS A 186 -4.72 6.77 -23.14
N PRO A 187 -4.86 8.11 -23.25
CA PRO A 187 -4.58 8.85 -24.49
C PRO A 187 -3.06 9.07 -24.68
N LEU A 188 -2.23 8.54 -23.78
CA LEU A 188 -0.78 8.68 -23.88
C LEU A 188 -0.16 7.71 -24.87
N GLU A 189 -0.87 6.64 -25.26
CA GLU A 189 -0.50 5.74 -26.36
C GLU A 189 0.97 5.28 -26.42
N CYS A 190 1.66 5.19 -25.27
CA CYS A 190 3.09 4.87 -25.21
C CYS A 190 3.35 3.58 -26.00
N ALA A 191 4.35 3.58 -26.89
CA ALA A 191 4.62 2.42 -27.76
C ALA A 191 4.90 1.14 -26.96
N TYR A 192 5.38 1.29 -25.72
CA TYR A 192 5.67 0.20 -24.80
C TYR A 192 4.54 -0.14 -23.83
N CYS A 193 3.34 0.42 -23.99
CA CYS A 193 2.24 0.21 -23.07
C CYS A 193 1.86 -1.27 -23.00
N TYR A 194 2.03 -1.90 -21.83
CA TYR A 194 1.67 -3.31 -21.63
C TYR A 194 0.17 -3.61 -21.78
N ARG A 195 -0.67 -2.58 -21.87
CA ARG A 195 -2.09 -2.73 -22.21
C ARG A 195 -2.36 -2.83 -23.71
N ARG A 196 -1.32 -2.70 -24.56
CA ARG A 196 -1.33 -3.15 -25.96
C ARG A 196 -1.24 -4.67 -26.05
N GLU A 197 -0.65 -5.32 -25.05
CA GLU A 197 -0.60 -6.78 -24.97
C GLU A 197 -2.04 -7.30 -24.88
N GLY A 198 -2.53 -7.93 -25.94
CA GLY A 198 -3.93 -8.34 -26.05
C GLY A 198 -4.93 -7.31 -26.60
N ASP A 199 -4.57 -6.54 -27.65
CA ASP A 199 -5.51 -5.82 -28.56
C ASP A 199 -6.72 -6.69 -29.05
N THR A 200 -6.75 -7.99 -28.72
CA THR A 200 -7.80 -8.96 -29.08
C THR A 200 -8.56 -9.62 -27.92
N ALA A 201 -8.23 -9.40 -26.64
CA ALA A 201 -8.92 -10.05 -25.51
C ALA A 201 -9.45 -9.08 -24.42
N ASP A 202 -8.63 -8.15 -23.94
CA ASP A 202 -9.01 -7.16 -22.90
C ASP A 202 -8.62 -5.71 -23.28
N GLY A 203 -7.93 -5.51 -24.40
CA GLY A 203 -7.35 -4.23 -24.83
C GLY A 203 -8.41 -3.21 -25.23
N TYR A 204 -8.76 -2.33 -24.28
CA TYR A 204 -9.54 -1.09 -24.49
C TYR A 204 -10.80 -1.20 -25.38
N PHE A 205 -11.38 -2.38 -25.54
CA PHE A 205 -12.42 -2.64 -26.56
C PHE A 205 -12.03 -2.13 -27.97
N GLY A 206 -10.74 -2.09 -28.31
CA GLY A 206 -10.21 -1.55 -29.56
C GLY A 206 -10.19 -0.03 -29.68
N ASP A 207 -10.53 0.72 -28.62
CA ASP A 207 -10.57 2.19 -28.60
C ASP A 207 -9.84 2.77 -27.38
N TRP A 208 -8.70 3.40 -27.63
CA TRP A 208 -7.80 3.99 -26.62
C TRP A 208 -8.43 5.14 -25.82
N GLU A 209 -9.63 5.58 -26.22
CA GLU A 209 -10.39 6.63 -25.56
C GLU A 209 -10.71 6.28 -24.09
N PRO A 210 -10.31 7.13 -23.13
CA PRO A 210 -10.66 6.96 -21.72
C PRO A 210 -12.16 6.97 -21.46
N LYS A 211 -12.67 5.91 -20.84
CA LYS A 211 -14.09 5.72 -20.49
C LYS A 211 -14.21 5.22 -19.05
N GLY A 212 -15.10 5.83 -18.28
CA GLY A 212 -15.47 5.34 -16.94
C GLY A 212 -16.51 4.22 -17.04
N PHE A 213 -16.39 3.19 -16.20
CA PHE A 213 -17.32 2.04 -16.19
C PHE A 213 -17.94 1.75 -14.81
N LEU A 214 -17.37 2.26 -13.71
CA LEU A 214 -17.98 2.23 -12.37
C LEU A 214 -17.97 3.63 -11.75
N THR A 215 -18.97 3.90 -10.92
CA THR A 215 -18.98 5.05 -10.02
C THR A 215 -18.01 4.86 -8.85
N ALA A 216 -17.69 5.94 -8.14
CA ALA A 216 -16.81 5.86 -6.97
C ALA A 216 -17.42 4.97 -5.87
N GLU A 217 -18.72 5.12 -5.66
CA GLU A 217 -19.52 4.40 -4.67
C GLU A 217 -19.51 2.90 -4.95
N GLU A 218 -19.71 2.50 -6.22
CA GLU A 218 -19.67 1.08 -6.61
C GLU A 218 -18.28 0.47 -6.41
N VAL A 219 -17.21 1.20 -6.74
CA VAL A 219 -15.84 0.72 -6.53
C VAL A 219 -15.54 0.53 -5.05
N ILE A 220 -15.89 1.51 -4.22
CA ILE A 220 -15.69 1.39 -2.77
C ILE A 220 -16.56 0.28 -2.20
N ALA A 221 -17.79 0.10 -2.66
CA ALA A 221 -18.62 -1.01 -2.23
C ALA A 221 -18.03 -2.38 -2.55
N ARG A 222 -17.51 -2.55 -3.76
CA ARG A 222 -16.78 -3.75 -4.16
C ARG A 222 -15.52 -3.95 -3.33
N LEU A 223 -14.72 -2.91 -3.13
CA LEU A 223 -13.51 -2.99 -2.30
C LEU A 223 -13.83 -3.44 -0.87
N MET A 224 -14.81 -2.80 -0.22
CA MET A 224 -15.22 -3.13 1.14
C MET A 224 -15.81 -4.54 1.23
N ALA A 225 -16.42 -5.04 0.16
CA ALA A 225 -16.91 -6.41 0.05
C ALA A 225 -15.82 -7.44 -0.32
N HIS A 226 -14.66 -7.04 -0.85
CA HIS A 226 -13.63 -7.96 -1.35
C HIS A 226 -12.94 -8.81 -0.26
N PRO A 227 -12.97 -10.15 -0.30
CA PRO A 227 -12.52 -11.02 0.80
C PRO A 227 -11.05 -10.84 1.19
N TRP A 228 -10.18 -10.42 0.26
CA TRP A 228 -8.76 -10.15 0.52
C TRP A 228 -8.43 -8.68 0.82
N PHE A 229 -9.42 -7.78 0.81
CA PHE A 229 -9.23 -6.41 1.28
C PHE A 229 -9.26 -6.38 2.81
N THR A 230 -8.30 -5.67 3.40
CA THR A 230 -8.16 -5.45 4.83
C THR A 230 -8.04 -3.95 5.07
N PRO A 231 -9.02 -3.34 5.76
CA PRO A 231 -8.97 -1.93 6.14
C PRO A 231 -7.64 -1.56 6.81
N HIS A 232 -7.12 -0.38 6.48
CA HIS A 232 -5.87 0.18 6.98
C HIS A 232 -4.57 -0.58 6.62
N VAL A 233 -4.66 -1.75 5.99
CA VAL A 233 -3.54 -2.67 5.77
C VAL A 233 -3.27 -2.90 4.30
N THR A 234 -4.28 -3.31 3.53
CA THR A 234 -4.11 -3.66 2.12
C THR A 234 -3.69 -2.42 1.32
N PRO A 235 -2.52 -2.43 0.64
CA PRO A 235 -2.13 -1.36 -0.26
C PRO A 235 -3.07 -1.29 -1.46
N LEU A 236 -3.45 -0.09 -1.85
CA LEU A 236 -4.33 0.19 -2.98
C LEU A 236 -3.58 0.91 -4.10
N GLY A 237 -3.92 0.57 -5.33
CA GLY A 237 -3.43 1.17 -6.55
C GLY A 237 -4.58 1.78 -7.34
N LEU A 238 -4.54 3.08 -7.58
CA LEU A 238 -5.54 3.75 -8.41
C LEU A 238 -5.25 3.45 -9.87
N HIS A 239 -6.19 2.79 -10.55
CA HIS A 239 -6.13 2.49 -11.98
C HIS A 239 -4.88 1.72 -12.43
N MET A 240 -4.21 1.01 -11.52
CA MET A 240 -2.93 0.35 -11.78
C MET A 240 -3.05 -0.78 -12.79
N SER A 241 -4.26 -1.31 -12.93
CA SER A 241 -4.58 -2.23 -13.99
C SER A 241 -5.05 -1.46 -15.21
N THR A 242 -6.00 -0.55 -15.13
CA THR A 242 -6.82 -0.23 -16.32
C THR A 242 -6.50 1.06 -17.05
N SER A 243 -5.88 2.04 -16.40
CA SER A 243 -5.84 3.41 -16.92
C SER A 243 -4.74 4.25 -16.26
N GLU A 244 -4.82 5.56 -16.44
CA GLU A 244 -3.98 6.58 -15.83
C GLU A 244 -4.85 7.38 -14.84
N ALA A 245 -4.43 7.47 -13.58
CA ALA A 245 -5.34 7.89 -12.51
C ALA A 245 -5.76 9.36 -12.57
N PHE A 246 -4.94 10.20 -13.21
CA PHE A 246 -5.13 11.66 -13.27
C PHE A 246 -5.69 12.15 -14.60
N LEU A 247 -6.25 11.25 -15.43
CA LEU A 247 -6.93 11.65 -16.65
C LEU A 247 -8.15 12.54 -16.34
N PRO A 248 -8.35 13.66 -17.06
CA PRO A 248 -9.48 14.56 -16.80
C PRO A 248 -10.84 13.85 -16.84
N VAL A 249 -11.02 12.92 -17.79
CA VAL A 249 -12.26 12.14 -17.96
C VAL A 249 -12.55 11.24 -16.75
N LEU A 250 -11.51 10.77 -16.05
CA LEU A 250 -11.64 9.89 -14.89
C LEU A 250 -11.51 10.62 -13.55
N TRP A 251 -11.06 11.88 -13.55
CA TRP A 251 -10.71 12.62 -12.33
C TRP A 251 -11.85 12.67 -11.31
N SER A 252 -13.08 12.97 -11.73
CA SER A 252 -14.22 13.03 -10.81
C SER A 252 -14.45 11.71 -10.07
N ARG A 253 -14.21 10.59 -10.74
CA ARG A 253 -14.34 9.24 -10.17
C ARG A 253 -13.15 8.90 -9.28
N THR A 254 -11.93 9.18 -9.73
CA THR A 254 -10.71 9.00 -8.93
C THR A 254 -10.78 9.81 -7.64
N TRP A 255 -11.18 11.07 -7.73
CA TRP A 255 -11.35 11.96 -6.59
C TRP A 255 -12.49 11.48 -5.68
N GLY A 256 -13.65 11.11 -6.23
CA GLY A 256 -14.76 10.55 -5.45
C GLY A 256 -14.35 9.31 -4.66
N MET A 257 -13.56 8.40 -5.24
CA MET A 257 -13.03 7.23 -4.53
C MET A 257 -12.13 7.64 -3.36
N LEU A 258 -11.22 8.59 -3.58
CA LEU A 258 -10.34 9.10 -2.52
C LEU A 258 -11.13 9.77 -1.40
N GLN A 259 -12.14 10.58 -1.73
CA GLN A 259 -13.02 11.21 -0.74
C GLN A 259 -13.77 10.17 0.08
N LEU A 260 -14.33 9.14 -0.55
CA LEU A 260 -15.05 8.08 0.16
C LEU A 260 -14.11 7.29 1.09
N LEU A 261 -12.91 6.92 0.63
CA LEU A 261 -11.90 6.28 1.49
C LEU A 261 -11.54 7.18 2.69
N ASP A 262 -11.40 8.49 2.47
CA ASP A 262 -11.04 9.46 3.51
C ASP A 262 -12.16 9.67 4.52
N GLN A 263 -13.41 9.77 4.06
CA GLN A 263 -14.61 9.86 4.92
C GLN A 263 -14.82 8.59 5.74
N LEU A 264 -14.44 7.44 5.20
CA LEU A 264 -14.35 6.17 5.92
C LEU A 264 -13.13 6.14 6.88
N GLY A 265 -12.38 7.22 7.07
CA GLY A 265 -11.25 7.21 7.99
C GLY A 265 -10.16 6.18 7.64
N LEU A 266 -10.16 5.64 6.41
CA LEU A 266 -9.27 4.55 6.02
C LEU A 266 -7.86 5.09 5.81
N THR A 267 -6.93 4.51 6.56
CA THR A 267 -5.51 4.85 6.47
C THR A 267 -4.75 3.87 5.59
N ASN A 268 -5.44 3.25 4.63
CA ASN A 268 -4.80 2.38 3.65
C ASN A 268 -3.78 3.22 2.85
N ARG A 269 -2.64 2.59 2.52
CA ARG A 269 -1.71 3.16 1.56
C ARG A 269 -2.33 3.13 0.18
N VAL A 270 -2.60 4.30 -0.37
CA VAL A 270 -3.15 4.46 -1.71
C VAL A 270 -2.06 4.99 -2.61
N SER A 271 -1.97 4.48 -3.83
CA SER A 271 -0.93 4.89 -4.75
C SER A 271 -1.42 5.14 -6.14
N CYS A 272 -0.87 6.20 -6.73
CA CYS A 272 -1.01 6.54 -8.12
C CYS A 272 0.36 6.45 -8.78
N ILE A 273 0.43 5.83 -9.95
CA ILE A 273 1.56 5.96 -10.87
C ILE A 273 1.08 6.81 -12.02
N THR A 274 1.77 7.91 -12.31
CA THR A 274 1.28 8.87 -13.29
C THR A 274 2.33 9.37 -14.25
N LYS A 275 1.90 9.57 -15.51
CA LYS A 275 2.55 10.44 -16.50
C LYS A 275 1.73 11.69 -16.82
N PHE A 276 0.61 11.86 -16.14
CA PHE A 276 -0.24 13.03 -16.27
C PHE A 276 0.09 14.05 -15.19
N THR A 277 -0.53 15.21 -15.26
CA THR A 277 -0.31 16.32 -14.33
C THR A 277 -1.63 16.86 -13.84
N LEU A 278 -1.65 17.29 -12.58
CA LEU A 278 -2.80 17.96 -11.98
C LEU A 278 -2.56 19.47 -11.89
N GLY A 279 -3.64 20.25 -11.93
CA GLY A 279 -3.61 21.69 -11.61
C GLY A 279 -3.61 21.95 -10.09
N GLU A 280 -3.37 23.19 -9.68
CA GLU A 280 -3.28 23.57 -8.26
C GLU A 280 -4.53 23.21 -7.45
N GLU A 281 -5.73 23.40 -8.00
CA GLU A 281 -6.98 23.04 -7.31
C GLU A 281 -7.05 21.54 -7.01
N GLN A 282 -6.66 20.71 -7.97
CA GLN A 282 -6.64 19.25 -7.81
C GLN A 282 -5.54 18.80 -6.84
N ILE A 283 -4.38 19.47 -6.84
CA ILE A 283 -3.32 19.21 -5.85
C ILE A 283 -3.82 19.59 -4.45
N ALA A 284 -4.49 20.73 -4.29
CA ALA A 284 -5.08 21.15 -3.02
C ALA A 284 -6.16 20.18 -2.54
N GLN A 285 -6.95 19.60 -3.45
CA GLN A 285 -7.87 18.50 -3.13
C GLN A 285 -7.12 17.31 -2.53
N LEU A 286 -6.06 16.82 -3.19
CA LEU A 286 -5.26 15.72 -2.64
C LEU A 286 -4.61 16.08 -1.29
N GLU A 287 -4.13 17.31 -1.13
CA GLU A 287 -3.54 17.80 0.13
C GLU A 287 -4.58 17.92 1.26
N SER A 288 -5.87 18.04 0.94
CA SER A 288 -6.95 18.12 1.94
C SER A 288 -7.29 16.78 2.60
N LEU A 289 -6.84 15.65 2.03
CA LEU A 289 -7.09 14.31 2.58
C LEU A 289 -6.46 14.18 3.97
N THR A 290 -7.24 13.66 4.92
CA THR A 290 -6.84 13.58 6.33
C THR A 290 -6.39 12.17 6.70
N ASN A 291 -7.09 11.15 6.20
CA ASN A 291 -6.93 9.76 6.57
C ASN A 291 -6.18 8.95 5.52
N VAL A 292 -6.49 9.16 4.24
CA VAL A 292 -5.89 8.39 3.15
C VAL A 292 -4.39 8.64 3.08
N ASP A 293 -3.63 7.56 2.98
CA ASP A 293 -2.18 7.63 2.86
C ASP A 293 -1.74 7.61 1.40
N LEU A 294 -1.73 8.78 0.74
CA LEU A 294 -1.53 8.88 -0.70
C LEU A 294 -0.06 9.02 -1.13
N ASP A 295 0.35 8.13 -2.03
CA ASP A 295 1.64 8.14 -2.73
C ASP A 295 1.46 8.46 -4.22
N ILE A 296 2.13 9.51 -4.69
CA ILE A 296 2.18 9.91 -6.10
C ILE A 296 3.54 9.53 -6.68
N GLN A 297 3.54 8.61 -7.64
CA GLN A 297 4.74 8.17 -8.34
C GLN A 297 4.77 8.81 -9.73
N VAL A 298 5.58 9.86 -9.89
CA VAL A 298 5.68 10.60 -11.16
C VAL A 298 6.70 9.92 -12.07
N CYS A 299 6.23 9.37 -13.19
CA CYS A 299 7.05 8.67 -14.16
C CYS A 299 7.88 9.64 -15.00
N TYR A 300 9.19 9.49 -14.97
CA TYR A 300 10.11 10.17 -15.88
C TYR A 300 11.34 9.32 -16.17
N ALA A 301 11.71 9.18 -17.43
CA ALA A 301 12.87 8.36 -17.82
C ALA A 301 13.62 8.91 -19.03
N ALA A 302 13.44 10.19 -19.38
CA ALA A 302 13.97 10.80 -20.60
C ALA A 302 13.69 9.97 -21.88
N MET A 303 12.55 9.28 -21.93
CA MET A 303 12.15 8.45 -23.06
C MET A 303 11.92 9.32 -24.31
N PRO A 304 12.43 8.96 -25.51
CA PRO A 304 12.19 9.69 -26.76
C PRO A 304 10.72 10.02 -27.01
N GLU A 305 10.44 11.21 -27.56
CA GLU A 305 9.05 11.70 -27.75
C GLU A 305 8.26 10.86 -28.77
N ALA A 306 8.96 10.21 -29.69
CA ALA A 306 8.35 9.27 -30.63
C ALA A 306 7.87 7.97 -29.95
N ILE A 307 8.36 7.65 -28.75
CA ILE A 307 7.99 6.45 -27.98
C ILE A 307 6.96 6.79 -26.88
N GLU A 308 7.05 7.99 -26.31
CA GLU A 308 6.23 8.47 -25.20
C GLU A 308 5.89 9.96 -25.37
N PRO A 309 4.65 10.41 -25.08
CA PRO A 309 4.18 11.75 -25.42
C PRO A 309 5.07 12.92 -24.96
N PRO A 310 5.10 14.03 -25.73
CA PRO A 310 5.89 15.22 -25.45
C PRO A 310 5.23 16.09 -24.36
N ASN A 311 5.29 15.65 -23.11
CA ASN A 311 4.83 16.43 -21.94
C ASN A 311 5.86 16.49 -20.81
N ARG A 312 7.14 16.31 -21.16
CA ARG A 312 8.26 16.16 -20.21
C ARG A 312 8.34 17.34 -19.23
N GLU A 313 8.36 18.57 -19.73
CA GLU A 313 8.49 19.75 -18.88
C GLU A 313 7.30 19.89 -17.91
N ARG A 314 6.07 19.68 -18.40
CA ARG A 314 4.87 19.69 -17.56
C ARG A 314 4.95 18.65 -16.44
N ARG A 315 5.38 17.43 -16.74
CA ARG A 315 5.59 16.38 -15.73
C ARG A 315 6.65 16.76 -14.69
N LEU A 316 7.74 17.39 -15.12
CA LEU A 316 8.80 17.82 -14.21
C LEU A 316 8.36 18.99 -13.33
N ASN A 317 7.59 19.94 -13.86
CA ASN A 317 6.98 21.01 -13.08
C ASN A 317 5.97 20.44 -12.08
N PHE A 318 5.18 19.45 -12.48
CA PHE A 318 4.29 18.73 -11.58
C PHE A 318 5.07 18.02 -10.46
N LEU A 319 6.12 17.26 -10.79
CA LEU A 319 7.00 16.62 -9.81
C LEU A 319 7.56 17.63 -8.81
N ARG A 320 8.10 18.76 -9.28
CA ARG A 320 8.58 19.85 -8.42
C ARG A 320 7.50 20.35 -7.48
N ARG A 321 6.29 20.61 -8.00
CA ARG A 321 5.17 21.12 -7.22
C ARG A 321 4.68 20.13 -6.17
N VAL A 322 4.53 18.85 -6.50
CA VAL A 322 4.04 17.89 -5.49
C VAL A 322 5.13 17.59 -4.44
N LEU A 323 6.41 17.70 -4.79
CA LEU A 323 7.52 17.54 -3.82
C LEU A 323 7.57 18.63 -2.76
N THR A 324 6.93 19.79 -2.96
CA THR A 324 6.83 20.85 -1.94
C THR A 324 5.73 20.59 -0.91
N SER A 325 4.93 19.54 -1.09
CA SER A 325 3.84 19.22 -0.18
C SER A 325 4.33 18.45 1.03
N ASP A 326 3.95 18.89 2.23
CA ASP A 326 4.16 18.13 3.47
C ASP A 326 3.05 17.09 3.70
N ARG A 327 2.05 17.04 2.82
CA ARG A 327 0.89 16.14 2.94
C ARG A 327 0.88 15.03 1.90
N LEU A 328 1.60 15.20 0.80
CA LEU A 328 1.70 14.20 -0.26
C LEU A 328 3.05 13.50 -0.21
N ASN A 329 3.03 12.22 -0.57
CA ASN A 329 4.25 11.44 -0.66
C ASN A 329 4.59 11.26 -2.10
N VAL A 330 5.82 11.58 -2.45
CA VAL A 330 6.18 11.68 -3.84
C VAL A 330 7.41 10.86 -4.09
N LEU A 331 7.28 9.93 -5.03
CA LEU A 331 8.42 9.16 -5.53
C LEU A 331 8.72 9.61 -6.95
N ALA A 332 9.98 9.98 -7.19
CA ALA A 332 10.48 10.11 -8.56
C ALA A 332 10.60 8.71 -9.16
N TYR A 333 9.83 8.44 -10.20
CA TYR A 333 9.67 7.10 -10.73
C TYR A 333 10.45 6.95 -12.03
N TYR A 334 11.70 6.48 -11.94
CA TYR A 334 12.61 6.33 -13.08
C TYR A 334 12.23 5.11 -13.93
N ARG A 335 11.12 5.25 -14.66
CA ARG A 335 10.48 4.17 -15.39
C ARG A 335 9.74 4.63 -16.66
N PRO A 336 9.75 3.78 -17.71
CA PRO A 336 10.56 2.57 -17.84
C PRO A 336 12.01 2.91 -18.25
N ILE A 337 12.95 2.09 -17.80
CA ILE A 337 14.31 2.04 -18.34
C ILE A 337 14.32 0.98 -19.43
N ALA A 338 14.60 1.38 -20.67
CA ALA A 338 14.59 0.55 -21.86
C ALA A 338 16.02 0.48 -22.44
N GLU A 339 16.60 -0.72 -22.38
CA GLU A 339 17.96 -0.99 -22.84
C GLU A 339 18.14 -0.56 -24.30
N GLY A 340 19.21 0.17 -24.60
CA GLY A 340 19.52 0.68 -25.94
C GLY A 340 18.72 1.91 -26.37
N ILE A 341 17.68 2.30 -25.63
CA ILE A 341 16.81 3.43 -25.98
C ILE A 341 17.14 4.66 -25.12
N ASN A 342 16.92 4.58 -23.81
CA ASN A 342 17.13 5.69 -22.87
C ASN A 342 18.24 5.39 -21.85
N THR A 343 19.26 4.64 -22.27
CA THR A 343 20.39 4.19 -21.42
C THR A 343 21.77 4.63 -21.92
N THR A 344 21.84 5.67 -22.75
CA THR A 344 23.12 6.33 -23.08
C THR A 344 23.58 7.19 -21.90
N ASP A 345 24.88 7.47 -21.78
CA ASP A 345 25.41 8.28 -20.67
C ASP A 345 24.77 9.67 -20.60
N ALA A 346 24.43 10.26 -21.76
CA ALA A 346 23.70 11.53 -21.83
C ALA A 346 22.28 11.40 -21.24
N HIS A 347 21.54 10.34 -21.56
CA HIS A 347 20.22 10.10 -20.96
C HIS A 347 20.32 9.88 -19.44
N LEU A 348 21.28 9.07 -18.99
CA LEU A 348 21.48 8.79 -17.57
C LEU A 348 21.82 10.07 -16.79
N ARG A 349 22.74 10.89 -17.32
CA ARG A 349 23.12 12.18 -16.73
C ARG A 349 21.92 13.10 -16.65
N HIS A 350 21.19 13.25 -17.75
CA HIS A 350 20.05 14.14 -17.83
C HIS A 350 18.95 13.79 -16.83
N VAL A 351 18.63 12.50 -16.65
CA VAL A 351 17.63 12.08 -15.67
C VAL A 351 18.07 12.41 -14.24
N TRP A 352 19.33 12.17 -13.89
CA TRP A 352 19.83 12.48 -12.55
C TRP A 352 19.90 13.98 -12.27
N GLU A 353 20.37 14.78 -13.23
CA GLU A 353 20.35 16.24 -13.13
C GLU A 353 18.92 16.77 -12.97
N THR A 354 17.98 16.20 -13.72
CA THR A 354 16.56 16.54 -13.64
C THR A 354 15.98 16.23 -12.25
N TYR A 355 16.24 15.04 -11.72
CA TYR A 355 15.77 14.69 -10.36
C TYR A 355 16.44 15.52 -9.27
N ARG A 356 17.72 15.83 -9.44
CA ARG A 356 18.44 16.74 -8.54
C ARG A 356 17.80 18.12 -8.53
N GLN A 357 17.56 18.70 -9.71
CA GLN A 357 16.91 19.99 -9.89
C GLN A 357 15.46 19.99 -9.38
N ALA A 358 14.76 18.86 -9.46
CA ALA A 358 13.42 18.72 -8.94
C ALA A 358 13.36 18.63 -7.40
N GLY A 359 14.48 18.31 -6.74
CA GLY A 359 14.53 18.06 -5.30
C GLY A 359 14.01 16.67 -4.91
N ALA A 360 14.08 15.69 -5.81
CA ALA A 360 13.62 14.34 -5.52
C ALA A 360 14.46 13.70 -4.41
N ARG A 361 13.81 13.24 -3.34
CA ARG A 361 14.44 12.59 -2.17
C ARG A 361 14.44 11.06 -2.26
N THR A 362 13.46 10.49 -2.95
CA THR A 362 13.40 9.05 -3.23
C THR A 362 13.15 8.79 -4.71
N VAL A 363 14.03 7.98 -5.31
CA VAL A 363 13.97 7.56 -6.70
C VAL A 363 13.79 6.04 -6.76
N VAL A 364 12.79 5.58 -7.52
CA VAL A 364 12.56 4.14 -7.74
C VAL A 364 12.86 3.78 -9.19
N LEU A 365 13.83 2.89 -9.38
CA LEU A 365 14.23 2.36 -10.68
C LEU A 365 13.30 1.22 -11.12
N GLY A 366 13.05 1.13 -12.41
CA GLY A 366 12.42 -0.06 -12.95
C GLY A 366 12.51 -0.18 -14.46
N GLY A 367 13.01 -1.33 -14.88
CA GLY A 367 13.11 -1.72 -16.28
C GLY A 367 11.78 -1.84 -17.01
N LEU A 368 11.91 -2.05 -18.31
CA LEU A 368 10.83 -2.27 -19.25
C LEU A 368 10.36 -3.73 -19.23
N LYS A 369 9.05 -3.97 -19.25
CA LYS A 369 8.48 -5.24 -19.68
C LYS A 369 8.27 -5.14 -21.19
N PHE A 370 8.70 -6.14 -21.94
CA PHE A 370 8.63 -6.15 -23.39
C PHE A 370 8.41 -7.59 -23.84
N GLY A 371 7.68 -7.76 -24.93
CA GLY A 371 7.25 -9.04 -25.48
C GLY A 371 6.73 -8.84 -26.90
N ASP A 372 6.24 -9.91 -27.53
CA ASP A 372 5.96 -9.93 -28.97
C ASP A 372 4.97 -8.84 -29.41
N ASP A 373 3.86 -8.63 -28.68
CA ASP A 373 2.89 -7.56 -29.00
C ASP A 373 3.52 -6.15 -28.97
N HIS A 374 4.54 -5.94 -28.14
CA HIS A 374 5.27 -4.66 -28.10
C HIS A 374 6.21 -4.52 -29.30
N VAL A 375 6.75 -5.63 -29.81
CA VAL A 375 7.57 -5.62 -31.03
C VAL A 375 6.73 -5.10 -32.19
N ASP A 376 5.53 -5.65 -32.38
CA ASP A 376 4.61 -5.24 -33.45
C ASP A 376 4.24 -3.76 -33.33
N SER A 377 3.95 -3.29 -32.11
CA SER A 377 3.68 -1.86 -31.87
C SER A 377 4.88 -0.96 -32.19
N PHE A 378 6.09 -1.34 -31.81
CA PHE A 378 7.28 -0.54 -32.14
C PHE A 378 7.54 -0.55 -33.64
N MET A 379 7.39 -1.70 -34.31
CA MET A 379 7.58 -1.82 -35.75
C MET A 379 6.55 -1.01 -36.53
N SER A 380 5.28 -0.99 -36.11
CA SER A 380 4.23 -0.23 -36.78
C SER A 380 4.45 1.29 -36.73
N TYR A 381 5.13 1.78 -35.70
CA TYR A 381 5.56 3.18 -35.58
C TYR A 381 6.95 3.46 -36.19
N GLY A 382 7.64 2.47 -36.76
CA GLY A 382 9.00 2.62 -37.28
C GLY A 382 10.04 2.91 -36.21
N LEU A 383 9.81 2.45 -34.97
CA LEU A 383 10.66 2.72 -33.81
C LEU A 383 11.73 1.63 -33.62
N PRO A 384 12.93 1.99 -33.11
CA PRO A 384 13.95 1.00 -32.79
C PRO A 384 13.52 0.14 -31.60
N LEU A 385 13.76 -1.17 -31.70
CA LEU A 385 13.49 -2.09 -30.61
C LEU A 385 14.50 -1.92 -29.45
N PRO A 386 14.05 -2.04 -28.19
CA PRO A 386 14.95 -2.18 -27.06
C PRO A 386 15.88 -3.39 -27.21
N THR A 387 17.09 -3.30 -26.68
CA THR A 387 18.09 -4.39 -26.75
C THR A 387 17.98 -5.35 -25.56
N GLY A 388 18.54 -6.56 -25.72
CA GLY A 388 18.61 -7.56 -24.66
C GLY A 388 17.55 -8.65 -24.75
N SER A 389 17.60 -9.60 -23.80
CA SER A 389 16.72 -10.78 -23.78
C SER A 389 15.57 -10.56 -22.81
N PHE A 390 14.36 -10.47 -23.36
CA PHE A 390 13.14 -10.31 -22.58
C PHE A 390 12.54 -11.66 -22.20
N THR A 391 11.89 -11.69 -21.04
CA THR A 391 11.11 -12.85 -20.58
C THR A 391 9.68 -12.37 -20.33
N PRO A 392 8.65 -13.06 -20.86
CA PRO A 392 7.26 -12.67 -20.66
C PRO A 392 6.93 -12.39 -19.19
N GLY A 393 6.22 -11.28 -18.94
CA GLY A 393 5.81 -10.84 -17.60
C GLY A 393 6.94 -10.34 -16.67
N LYS A 394 8.21 -10.32 -17.12
CA LYS A 394 9.36 -9.82 -16.34
C LYS A 394 9.90 -8.51 -16.90
N LYS A 395 10.33 -7.63 -15.99
CA LYS A 395 11.02 -6.38 -16.34
C LYS A 395 12.50 -6.70 -16.61
N LEU A 396 13.05 -6.20 -17.72
CA LEU A 396 14.48 -6.24 -18.00
C LEU A 396 15.13 -4.94 -17.52
N LEU A 397 16.12 -5.09 -16.64
CA LEU A 397 17.12 -4.07 -16.31
C LEU A 397 18.42 -4.84 -16.05
N THR A 398 19.39 -4.68 -16.94
CA THR A 398 20.65 -5.42 -16.85
C THR A 398 21.48 -4.92 -15.67
N ALA A 399 22.31 -5.81 -15.12
CA ALA A 399 23.24 -5.42 -14.06
C ALA A 399 24.25 -4.37 -14.53
N ASP A 400 24.60 -4.37 -15.82
CA ASP A 400 25.49 -3.36 -16.40
C ASP A 400 24.85 -1.98 -16.46
N THR A 401 23.64 -1.88 -17.01
CA THR A 401 22.89 -0.62 -17.03
C THR A 401 22.61 -0.12 -15.62
N GLU A 402 22.29 -1.00 -14.67
CA GLU A 402 22.13 -0.62 -13.27
C GLU A 402 23.42 -0.03 -12.67
N ARG A 403 24.59 -0.64 -12.94
CA ARG A 403 25.89 -0.07 -12.51
C ARG A 403 26.15 1.29 -13.15
N ARG A 404 25.88 1.45 -14.44
CA ARG A 404 26.06 2.73 -15.17
C ARG A 404 25.14 3.82 -14.63
N ILE A 405 23.88 3.49 -14.34
CA ILE A 405 22.92 4.38 -13.68
C ILE A 405 23.49 4.87 -12.34
N MET A 406 24.00 3.95 -11.51
CA MET A 406 24.55 4.32 -10.21
C MET A 406 25.89 5.07 -10.31
N ALA A 407 26.75 4.73 -11.27
CA ALA A 407 27.98 5.49 -11.51
C ALA A 407 27.69 6.93 -11.93
N MET A 408 26.68 7.14 -12.78
CA MET A 408 26.24 8.48 -13.17
C MET A 408 25.61 9.25 -11.99
N PHE A 409 24.85 8.56 -11.14
CA PHE A 409 24.34 9.13 -9.89
C PHE A 409 25.48 9.66 -9.02
N GLU A 410 26.53 8.86 -8.79
CA GLU A 410 27.69 9.27 -7.99
C GLU A 410 28.41 10.49 -8.59
N GLN A 411 28.47 10.61 -9.92
CA GLN A 411 29.02 11.78 -10.58
C GLN A 411 28.14 13.03 -10.39
N VAL A 412 26.82 12.91 -10.62
CA VAL A 412 25.89 14.05 -10.54
C VAL A 412 25.69 14.55 -9.11
N TYR A 413 25.89 13.71 -8.11
CA TYR A 413 25.76 14.04 -6.69
C TYR A 413 27.12 14.10 -5.95
N ALA A 414 28.24 14.19 -6.67
CA ALA A 414 29.58 14.17 -6.08
C ALA A 414 29.79 15.27 -5.03
N ASP A 415 29.17 16.44 -5.23
CA ASP A 415 29.23 17.61 -4.35
C ASP A 415 28.20 17.59 -3.21
N VAL A 416 27.31 16.59 -3.16
CA VAL A 416 26.30 16.46 -2.11
C VAL A 416 26.79 15.47 -1.04
N PRO A 417 26.76 15.81 0.26
CA PRO A 417 27.07 14.87 1.34
C PRO A 417 26.22 13.61 1.27
N SER A 418 26.80 12.43 1.56
CA SER A 418 26.12 11.15 1.35
C SER A 418 24.77 11.11 2.06
N GLU A 419 24.70 11.47 3.33
CA GLU A 419 23.47 11.51 4.12
C GLU A 419 22.35 12.40 3.55
N LEU A 420 22.68 13.37 2.70
CA LEU A 420 21.72 14.28 2.05
C LEU A 420 21.34 13.87 0.62
N ARG A 421 22.05 12.91 0.03
CA ARG A 421 21.72 12.38 -1.30
C ARG A 421 20.43 11.56 -1.25
N PRO A 422 19.68 11.45 -2.36
CA PRO A 422 18.41 10.74 -2.37
C PRO A 422 18.56 9.22 -2.25
N ALA A 423 17.54 8.57 -1.71
CA ALA A 423 17.43 7.12 -1.74
C ALA A 423 17.18 6.64 -3.17
N VAL A 424 17.85 5.55 -3.58
CA VAL A 424 17.65 4.92 -4.89
C VAL A 424 17.28 3.46 -4.68
N LEU A 425 16.09 3.07 -5.14
CA LEU A 425 15.45 1.82 -4.75
C LEU A 425 14.92 1.05 -5.97
N LYS A 426 14.78 -0.27 -5.84
CA LYS A 426 14.24 -1.13 -6.93
C LYS A 426 12.74 -1.33 -6.89
N ARG A 427 12.12 -1.11 -5.73
CA ARG A 427 10.73 -1.48 -5.46
C ARG A 427 9.99 -0.25 -4.98
N SER A 428 8.80 -0.01 -5.54
CA SER A 428 7.92 1.07 -5.11
C SER A 428 7.58 0.95 -3.63
N SER A 429 7.33 -0.27 -3.15
CA SER A 429 6.99 -0.51 -1.75
C SER A 429 8.11 -0.10 -0.78
N CYS A 430 9.38 -0.32 -1.14
CA CYS A 430 10.51 0.22 -0.39
C CYS A 430 10.55 1.76 -0.44
N GLY A 431 10.29 2.36 -1.60
CA GLY A 431 10.26 3.83 -1.72
C GLY A 431 9.24 4.49 -0.80
N ARG A 432 8.07 3.87 -0.67
CA ARG A 432 7.03 4.32 0.25
C ARG A 432 7.46 4.22 1.71
N SER A 433 8.05 3.10 2.10
CA SER A 433 8.57 2.95 3.47
C SER A 433 9.66 3.98 3.80
N VAL A 434 10.51 4.33 2.83
CA VAL A 434 11.56 5.34 3.00
C VAL A 434 10.98 6.76 3.11
N GLU A 435 10.06 7.17 2.23
CA GLU A 435 9.44 8.50 2.34
C GLU A 435 8.64 8.69 3.63
N ARG A 436 8.21 7.58 4.25
CA ARG A 436 7.59 7.54 5.58
C ARG A 436 8.58 7.62 6.74
N GLY A 437 9.80 8.11 6.52
CA GLY A 437 10.81 8.25 7.58
C GLY A 437 11.32 6.92 8.14
N SER A 438 11.18 5.82 7.39
CA SER A 438 11.62 4.49 7.81
C SER A 438 10.97 3.98 9.09
N HIS A 439 9.69 4.30 9.30
CA HIS A 439 8.92 3.84 10.47
C HIS A 439 8.33 2.43 10.34
N ILE A 440 8.31 1.88 9.12
CA ILE A 440 7.67 0.62 8.76
C ILE A 440 8.58 -0.20 7.84
N PRO A 441 8.51 -1.55 7.89
CA PRO A 441 9.19 -2.38 6.91
C PRO A 441 8.58 -2.20 5.52
N ASP A 442 9.28 -2.70 4.51
CA ASP A 442 8.68 -2.95 3.20
C ASP A 442 7.57 -4.00 3.33
N TYR A 443 6.32 -3.61 3.02
CA TYR A 443 5.14 -4.45 3.18
C TYR A 443 5.07 -5.65 2.21
N ASN A 444 5.99 -5.74 1.25
CA ASN A 444 6.14 -6.92 0.40
C ASN A 444 7.26 -7.88 0.88
N GLY A 445 7.99 -7.52 1.94
CA GLY A 445 8.98 -8.38 2.59
C GLY A 445 10.25 -8.63 1.77
N HIS A 446 10.66 -7.73 0.88
CA HIS A 446 11.80 -7.94 -0.03
C HIS A 446 13.18 -8.03 0.67
N HIS A 447 13.24 -7.78 1.98
CA HIS A 447 14.45 -7.99 2.79
C HIS A 447 14.74 -9.48 3.03
N ASP A 448 13.89 -10.39 2.55
CA ASP A 448 14.15 -11.83 2.49
C ASP A 448 15.40 -12.21 1.66
N LEU A 449 15.73 -11.40 0.64
CA LEU A 449 16.88 -11.52 -0.27
C LEU A 449 17.63 -10.17 -0.40
N PRO A 450 18.33 -9.71 0.65
CA PRO A 450 18.88 -8.35 0.69
C PRO A 450 19.98 -8.12 -0.36
N GLY A 451 20.80 -9.13 -0.68
CA GLY A 451 21.85 -9.03 -1.70
C GLY A 451 21.33 -8.74 -3.13
N THR A 452 20.06 -9.07 -3.40
CA THR A 452 19.43 -8.83 -4.70
C THR A 452 18.49 -7.62 -4.67
N ASN A 453 17.64 -7.54 -3.64
CA ASN A 453 16.58 -6.56 -3.56
C ASN A 453 17.02 -5.22 -2.94
N CYS A 454 18.03 -5.24 -2.07
CA CYS A 454 18.44 -4.09 -1.26
C CYS A 454 19.85 -3.59 -1.60
N ARG A 455 20.38 -3.94 -2.79
CA ARG A 455 21.75 -3.62 -3.22
C ARG A 455 21.97 -2.20 -3.77
N LEU A 456 20.89 -1.42 -3.91
CA LEU A 456 20.98 -0.01 -4.30
C LEU A 456 21.14 0.86 -3.05
N ARG A 457 20.88 2.16 -3.18
CA ARG A 457 21.08 3.15 -2.13
C ARG A 457 19.86 3.28 -1.22
N CYS A 458 19.63 2.26 -0.39
CA CYS A 458 18.60 2.28 0.65
C CYS A 458 19.17 2.81 1.99
N PRO A 459 18.46 3.70 2.71
CA PRO A 459 18.94 4.21 4.00
C PRO A 459 19.18 3.11 5.04
N ALA A 460 20.25 3.24 5.83
CA ALA A 460 20.60 2.27 6.87
C ALA A 460 19.47 2.09 7.91
N ALA A 461 18.77 3.17 8.27
CA ALA A 461 17.61 3.11 9.15
C ALA A 461 16.50 2.22 8.59
N GLN A 462 16.22 2.29 7.28
CA GLN A 462 15.23 1.43 6.63
C GLN A 462 15.66 -0.05 6.65
N HIS A 463 16.95 -0.33 6.43
CA HIS A 463 17.48 -1.69 6.56
C HIS A 463 17.25 -2.25 7.97
N GLN A 464 17.54 -1.47 9.01
CA GLN A 464 17.33 -1.89 10.39
C GLN A 464 15.85 -2.19 10.67
N VAL A 465 14.94 -1.36 10.17
CA VAL A 465 13.51 -1.58 10.32
C VAL A 465 13.05 -2.86 9.62
N CYS A 466 13.44 -3.06 8.36
CA CYS A 466 13.13 -4.29 7.60
C CYS A 466 13.77 -5.55 8.21
N ALA A 467 14.97 -5.45 8.78
CA ALA A 467 15.63 -6.56 9.45
C ALA A 467 14.93 -6.90 10.77
N SER A 468 14.51 -5.90 11.54
CA SER A 468 13.82 -6.11 12.82
C SER A 468 12.49 -6.86 12.66
N THR A 469 11.77 -6.66 11.55
CA THR A 469 10.53 -7.39 11.30
C THR A 469 10.76 -8.86 10.97
N THR A 470 11.90 -9.24 10.39
CA THR A 470 12.29 -10.66 10.26
C THR A 470 12.67 -11.33 11.59
N THR A 471 12.45 -10.66 12.73
CA THR A 471 12.65 -11.25 14.05
C THR A 471 11.36 -11.31 14.87
N ALA A 472 10.33 -10.56 14.49
CA ALA A 472 9.03 -10.57 15.15
C ALA A 472 8.12 -11.62 14.47
N LEU A 473 7.83 -12.71 15.17
CA LEU A 473 6.99 -13.77 14.62
C LEU A 473 5.53 -13.30 14.56
N PRO A 474 4.83 -13.51 13.43
CA PRO A 474 3.39 -13.37 13.42
C PRO A 474 2.76 -14.41 14.35
N ASP A 475 1.67 -14.03 15.03
CA ASP A 475 0.93 -14.97 15.87
C ASP A 475 0.20 -16.02 15.01
N GLU A 476 0.18 -17.27 15.48
CA GLU A 476 -0.41 -18.37 14.73
C GLU A 476 -1.90 -18.16 14.48
N GLU A 477 -2.62 -17.59 15.44
CA GLU A 477 -4.05 -17.30 15.34
C GLU A 477 -4.37 -16.40 14.14
N THR A 478 -3.61 -15.31 13.96
CA THR A 478 -3.72 -14.40 12.82
C THR A 478 -3.41 -15.13 11.51
N VAL A 479 -2.36 -15.96 11.46
CA VAL A 479 -2.05 -16.76 10.27
C VAL A 479 -3.21 -17.68 9.90
N ARG A 480 -3.76 -18.41 10.88
CA ARG A 480 -4.92 -19.32 10.68
C ARG A 480 -6.13 -18.57 10.16
N HIS A 481 -6.41 -17.38 10.67
CA HIS A 481 -7.52 -16.58 10.19
C HIS A 481 -7.34 -16.12 8.74
N LEU A 482 -6.16 -15.60 8.42
CA LEU A 482 -5.88 -15.17 7.04
C LEU A 482 -6.00 -16.34 6.07
N LEU A 483 -5.62 -17.55 6.48
CA LEU A 483 -5.85 -18.77 5.72
C LEU A 483 -7.33 -19.14 5.60
N ALA A 484 -8.14 -18.95 6.65
CA ALA A 484 -9.59 -19.14 6.58
C ALA A 484 -10.24 -18.21 5.55
N ARG A 485 -9.76 -16.96 5.41
CA ARG A 485 -10.20 -16.02 4.34
C ARG A 485 -9.82 -16.45 2.93
N LEU A 486 -8.86 -17.37 2.81
CA LEU A 486 -8.49 -18.02 1.55
C LEU A 486 -9.23 -19.35 1.35
N GLY A 487 -10.18 -19.72 2.23
CA GLY A 487 -10.87 -21.01 2.19
C GLY A 487 -9.99 -22.18 2.66
N ARG A 488 -8.94 -21.94 3.45
CA ARG A 488 -7.91 -22.92 3.83
C ARG A 488 -7.59 -22.94 5.34
N PRO A 489 -8.59 -22.96 6.24
CA PRO A 489 -8.35 -22.82 7.69
C PRO A 489 -7.39 -23.88 8.26
N ASP A 490 -7.40 -25.10 7.69
CA ASP A 490 -6.65 -26.24 8.20
C ASP A 490 -5.29 -26.46 7.54
N ALA A 491 -4.86 -25.55 6.63
CA ALA A 491 -3.58 -25.70 5.95
C ALA A 491 -2.42 -25.71 6.97
N PRO A 492 -1.51 -26.70 6.96
CA PRO A 492 -0.38 -26.72 7.88
C PRO A 492 0.55 -25.53 7.64
N VAL A 493 1.11 -24.97 8.71
CA VAL A 493 2.03 -23.83 8.64
C VAL A 493 3.24 -24.01 9.53
N ASP A 494 4.40 -23.57 9.05
CA ASP A 494 5.59 -23.34 9.88
C ASP A 494 5.83 -21.84 9.99
N ILE A 495 5.89 -21.32 11.22
CA ILE A 495 6.17 -19.91 11.48
C ILE A 495 7.59 -19.80 12.00
N THR A 496 8.45 -19.13 11.23
CA THR A 496 9.86 -18.93 11.58
C THR A 496 10.20 -17.44 11.54
N PRO A 497 11.33 -17.02 12.13
CA PRO A 497 11.77 -15.63 12.05
C PRO A 497 11.92 -15.16 10.59
N SER A 498 12.37 -16.03 9.69
CA SER A 498 12.63 -15.64 8.31
C SER A 498 11.40 -15.66 7.40
N THR A 499 10.39 -16.49 7.69
CA THR A 499 9.21 -16.66 6.84
C THR A 499 8.11 -17.44 7.54
N VAL A 500 6.87 -17.26 7.09
CA VAL A 500 5.79 -18.24 7.23
C VAL A 500 5.83 -19.17 6.02
N VAL A 501 5.86 -20.49 6.26
CA VAL A 501 5.72 -21.52 5.21
C VAL A 501 4.31 -22.08 5.29
N VAL A 502 3.55 -21.97 4.20
CA VAL A 502 2.21 -22.57 4.10
C VAL A 502 2.32 -23.84 3.28
N HIS A 503 1.99 -24.99 3.88
CA HIS A 503 2.03 -26.31 3.25
C HIS A 503 0.79 -26.58 2.41
N ALA A 504 0.45 -25.65 1.53
CA ALA A 504 -0.64 -25.75 0.57
C ALA A 504 -0.29 -25.00 -0.73
N PRO A 505 -0.87 -25.36 -1.88
CA PRO A 505 -0.63 -24.66 -3.13
C PRO A 505 -1.15 -23.22 -3.07
N LEU A 506 -0.27 -22.21 -3.03
CA LEU A 506 -0.68 -20.81 -3.06
C LEU A 506 -0.34 -20.17 -4.41
N SER A 507 -1.30 -19.44 -4.99
CA SER A 507 -1.06 -18.53 -6.10
C SER A 507 -0.17 -17.35 -5.68
N GLN A 508 0.33 -16.58 -6.65
CA GLN A 508 1.09 -15.36 -6.34
C GLN A 508 0.24 -14.30 -5.61
N PHE A 509 -1.05 -14.24 -5.91
CA PHE A 509 -1.97 -13.25 -5.35
C PHE A 509 -2.32 -13.55 -3.90
N GLU A 510 -2.64 -14.81 -3.58
CA GLU A 510 -2.86 -15.27 -2.21
C GLU A 510 -1.62 -15.03 -1.34
N ARG A 511 -0.41 -15.34 -1.85
CA ARG A 511 0.83 -15.03 -1.12
C ARG A 511 1.00 -13.53 -0.89
N THR A 512 0.62 -12.69 -1.85
CA THR A 512 0.71 -11.23 -1.71
C THR A 512 -0.23 -10.73 -0.62
N PHE A 513 -1.48 -11.20 -0.63
CA PHE A 513 -2.45 -10.94 0.44
C PHE A 513 -1.90 -11.30 1.82
N LEU A 514 -1.37 -12.52 1.99
CA LEU A 514 -0.81 -12.97 3.26
C LEU A 514 0.39 -12.09 3.71
N ARG A 515 1.34 -11.81 2.81
CA ARG A 515 2.52 -10.99 3.13
C ARG A 515 2.15 -9.59 3.59
N GLN A 516 1.19 -8.95 2.92
CA GLN A 516 0.78 -7.59 3.22
C GLN A 516 0.06 -7.48 4.57
N ASN A 517 -0.73 -8.50 4.91
CA ASN A 517 -1.43 -8.57 6.19
C ASN A 517 -0.51 -8.91 7.35
N LEU A 518 0.45 -9.81 7.13
CA LEU A 518 1.41 -10.22 8.16
C LEU A 518 2.59 -9.26 8.31
N LEU A 519 2.84 -8.41 7.29
CA LEU A 519 4.10 -7.67 7.12
C LEU A 519 5.34 -8.58 7.27
N HIS A 520 5.19 -9.84 6.83
CA HIS A 520 6.18 -10.90 6.98
C HIS A 520 6.31 -11.71 5.68
N PRO A 521 7.49 -12.26 5.34
CA PRO A 521 7.63 -13.12 4.18
C PRO A 521 6.75 -14.38 4.28
N VAL A 522 6.15 -14.78 3.15
CA VAL A 522 5.30 -15.97 3.04
C VAL A 522 5.70 -16.78 1.82
N HIS A 523 5.99 -18.06 2.02
CA HIS A 523 6.50 -18.97 0.99
C HIS A 523 5.76 -20.30 0.98
N THR A 524 5.79 -20.97 -0.19
CA THR A 524 5.49 -22.41 -0.26
C THR A 524 6.74 -23.22 0.10
N PRO A 525 6.64 -24.53 0.41
CA PRO A 525 7.80 -25.35 0.76
C PRO A 525 8.90 -25.31 -0.30
N THR A 526 8.54 -25.39 -1.58
CA THR A 526 9.49 -25.30 -2.70
C THR A 526 10.24 -23.97 -2.72
N GLN A 527 9.55 -22.86 -2.44
CA GLN A 527 10.18 -21.53 -2.41
C GLN A 527 11.08 -21.35 -1.20
N ALA A 528 10.65 -21.83 -0.03
CA ALA A 528 11.47 -21.82 1.18
C ALA A 528 12.76 -22.64 0.97
N ALA A 529 12.66 -23.83 0.36
CA ALA A 529 13.82 -24.64 0.01
C ALA A 529 14.76 -23.92 -0.98
N ALA A 530 14.22 -23.27 -2.01
CA ALA A 530 15.01 -22.50 -2.97
C ALA A 530 15.73 -21.30 -2.31
N LEU A 531 15.08 -20.62 -1.36
CA LEU A 531 15.69 -19.52 -0.61
C LEU A 531 16.85 -20.01 0.27
N LEU A 532 16.68 -21.16 0.94
CA LEU A 532 17.76 -21.75 1.75
C LEU A 532 18.94 -22.17 0.87
N ALA A 533 18.67 -22.84 -0.25
CA ALA A 533 19.71 -23.21 -1.21
C ALA A 533 20.47 -21.99 -1.76
N GLY A 534 19.75 -20.90 -2.06
CA GLY A 534 20.34 -19.66 -2.54
C GLY A 534 21.12 -18.84 -1.49
N ARG A 535 21.03 -19.18 -0.20
CA ARG A 535 21.84 -18.57 0.88
C ARG A 535 23.14 -19.33 1.16
N LEU A 536 23.23 -20.59 0.72
CA LEU A 536 24.40 -21.44 0.88
C LEU A 536 25.40 -21.29 -0.29
N ASN A 537 24.94 -20.70 -1.40
CA ASN A 537 25.75 -20.29 -2.55
C ASN A 537 26.04 -18.80 -2.49
#